data_AF-A0A3M8ALS5-F1
#
_entry.id   AF-A0A3M8ALS5-F1
#
_cell.length_a   1.000
_cell.length_b   1.000
_cell.length_c   1.000
_cell.angle_alpha   90.00
_cell.angle_beta   90.00
_cell.angle_gamma   90.00
#
_symmetry.space_group_name_H-M   'P 1'
#
loop_
_entity.id
_entity.type
_entity.pdbx_description
1 polymer ?
#
loop_
_entity_poly.entity_id
_entity_poly.type
_entity_poly.pdbx_seq_one_letter_code
_entity_poly.pdbx_strand_id
1 'polypeptide(L)'
;MMVLITYDVNTTSADGQRRLRQVAKTCENYGQRVQNSVFECLLDPQQLKELHIKLKRMIEPETDSLRFYRLGANWKGKVEHVGAKQGYDPEGFLMI
;
A
#
# COMPACT_ATOMS: atom_id res chain seq x y z
N MET A 1 1.71 -8.65 10.44
CA MET A 1 1.59 -9.46 9.20
C MET A 1 1.72 -8.55 8.00
N MET A 2 2.25 -9.04 6.88
CA MET A 2 2.32 -8.26 5.63
C MET A 2 0.97 -8.24 4.93
N VAL A 3 0.56 -7.05 4.51
CA VAL A 3 -0.62 -6.82 3.67
C VAL A 3 -0.20 -6.00 2.46
N LEU A 4 -0.39 -6.56 1.26
CA LEU A 4 -0.24 -5.86 0.00
C LEU A 4 -1.56 -5.15 -0.31
N ILE A 5 -1.49 -3.83 -0.50
CA ILE A 5 -2.62 -2.98 -0.83
C ILE A 5 -2.42 -2.46 -2.24
N THR A 6 -3.34 -2.79 -3.15
CA THR A 6 -3.36 -2.25 -4.50
C THR A 6 -4.50 -1.24 -4.62
N TYR A 7 -4.20 -0.07 -5.16
CA TYR A 7 -5.16 1.00 -5.39
C TYR A 7 -5.29 1.26 -6.89
N ASP A 8 -6.47 0.99 -7.43
CA ASP A 8 -6.81 1.36 -8.80
C ASP A 8 -7.56 2.69 -8.78
N VAL A 9 -7.00 3.68 -9.46
CA VAL A 9 -7.47 5.07 -9.43
C VAL A 9 -7.10 5.76 -10.73
N ASN A 10 -7.99 6.60 -11.25
CA ASN A 10 -7.69 7.38 -12.44
C ASN A 10 -6.73 8.54 -12.13
N THR A 11 -5.45 8.37 -12.48
CA THR A 11 -4.40 9.39 -12.26
C THR A 11 -4.31 10.46 -13.34
N THR A 12 -5.18 10.46 -14.35
CA THR A 12 -5.22 11.53 -15.37
C THR A 12 -5.99 12.76 -14.89
N SER A 13 -6.91 12.56 -13.95
CA SER A 13 -7.66 13.65 -13.30
C SER A 13 -6.92 14.22 -12.09
N ALA A 14 -7.07 15.53 -11.84
CA ALA A 14 -6.48 16.17 -10.67
C ALA A 14 -6.99 15.57 -9.35
N ASP A 15 -8.28 15.18 -9.30
CA ASP A 15 -8.90 14.57 -8.13
C ASP A 15 -8.37 13.16 -7.85
N GLY A 16 -8.24 12.32 -8.88
CA GLY A 16 -7.66 10.98 -8.70
C GLY A 16 -6.19 11.04 -8.28
N GLN A 17 -5.41 11.98 -8.82
CA GLN A 17 -4.05 12.24 -8.31
C GLN A 17 -4.05 12.69 -6.85
N ARG A 18 -5.01 13.53 -6.44
CA ARG A 18 -5.15 13.97 -5.05
C ARG A 18 -5.48 12.79 -4.13
N ARG A 19 -6.43 11.93 -4.50
CA ARG A 19 -6.78 10.73 -3.72
C ARG A 19 -5.59 9.77 -3.64
N LEU A 20 -4.87 9.55 -4.73
CA LEU A 20 -3.64 8.74 -4.73
C LEU A 20 -2.58 9.29 -3.75
N ARG A 21 -2.36 10.61 -3.72
CA ARG A 21 -1.44 11.22 -2.75
C ARG A 21 -1.89 11.01 -1.31
N GLN A 22 -3.18 11.11 -1.03
CA GLN A 22 -3.75 10.90 0.32
C GLN A 22 -3.64 9.42 0.76
N VAL A 23 -4.01 8.49 -0.13
CA VAL A 23 -3.88 7.04 0.11
C VAL A 23 -2.42 6.67 0.33
N ALA A 24 -1.52 7.15 -0.54
CA ALA A 24 -0.08 6.87 -0.43
C ALA A 24 0.49 7.33 0.91
N LYS A 25 0.27 8.61 1.27
CA LYS A 25 0.71 9.17 2.54
C LYS A 25 0.15 8.40 3.74
N THR A 26 -1.05 7.83 3.62
CA THR A 26 -1.67 7.06 4.70
C THR A 26 -1.03 5.67 4.83
N CYS A 27 -0.81 4.97 3.71
CA CYS A 27 -0.16 3.65 3.68
C CYS A 27 1.32 3.69 4.08
N GLU A 28 2.05 4.75 3.69
CA GLU A 28 3.48 4.94 3.99
C GLU A 28 3.75 5.09 5.50
N ASN A 29 2.74 5.37 6.33
CA ASN A 29 2.91 5.32 7.80
C ASN A 29 3.07 3.89 8.34
N TYR A 30 2.79 2.88 7.53
CA TYR A 30 2.76 1.47 7.93
C TYR A 30 3.63 0.57 7.03
N GLY A 31 4.40 1.16 6.12
CA GLY A 31 5.23 0.41 5.18
C GLY A 31 5.67 1.26 4.00
N GLN A 32 5.80 0.67 2.81
CA GLN A 32 6.37 1.34 1.65
C GLN A 32 5.49 1.25 0.41
N ARG A 33 5.54 2.33 -0.38
CA ARG A 33 5.03 2.37 -1.74
C ARG A 33 6.02 1.70 -2.69
N VAL A 34 5.69 0.50 -3.17
CA VAL A 34 6.55 -0.33 -4.02
C VAL A 34 6.32 -0.12 -5.52
N GLN A 35 5.14 0.37 -5.90
CA GLN A 35 4.82 0.83 -7.26
C GLN A 35 3.97 2.10 -7.23
N ASN A 36 3.53 2.61 -8.39
CA ASN A 36 2.73 3.83 -8.46
C ASN A 36 1.53 3.82 -7.53
N SER A 37 0.80 2.72 -7.41
CA SER A 37 -0.37 2.62 -6.53
C SER A 37 -0.43 1.29 -5.80
N VAL A 38 0.74 0.72 -5.49
CA VAL A 38 0.88 -0.53 -4.74
C VAL A 38 1.72 -0.28 -3.50
N PHE A 39 1.23 -0.76 -2.36
CA PHE A 39 1.79 -0.52 -1.04
C PHE A 39 1.95 -1.84 -0.29
N GLU A 40 3.12 -2.05 0.29
CA GLU A 40 3.41 -3.17 1.19
C GLU A 40 3.43 -2.65 2.62
N CYS A 41 2.46 -3.07 3.43
CA CYS A 41 2.29 -2.61 4.80
C CYS A 41 2.46 -3.75 5.81
N LEU A 42 3.31 -3.55 6.82
CA LEU A 42 3.43 -4.42 7.98
C LEU A 42 2.45 -3.94 9.06
N LEU A 43 1.39 -4.72 9.27
CA LEU A 43 0.27 -4.33 10.13
C LEU A 43 -0.05 -5.41 11.15
N ASP A 44 -0.36 -5.02 12.38
CA ASP A 44 -1.13 -5.85 13.29
C ASP A 44 -2.64 -5.86 12.93
N PRO A 45 -3.48 -6.73 13.53
CA PRO A 45 -4.91 -6.79 13.22
C PRO A 45 -5.69 -5.50 13.50
N GLN A 46 -5.30 -4.74 14.53
CA GLN A 46 -5.95 -3.48 14.88
C GLN A 46 -5.59 -2.40 13.86
N GLN A 47 -4.30 -2.25 13.56
CA GLN A 47 -3.79 -1.31 12.56
C GLN A 47 -4.41 -1.59 11.18
N LEU A 48 -4.57 -2.85 10.79
CA LEU A 48 -5.26 -3.19 9.54
C LEU A 48 -6.71 -2.71 9.52
N LYS A 49 -7.45 -2.89 10.61
CA LYS A 49 -8.84 -2.44 10.70
C LYS A 49 -8.93 -0.91 10.62
N GLU A 50 -8.06 -0.21 11.32
CA GLU A 50 -7.99 1.26 11.29
C GLU A 50 -7.61 1.78 9.91
N LEU A 51 -6.59 1.20 9.28
CA LEU A 51 -6.15 1.57 7.93
C LEU A 51 -7.26 1.32 6.91
N HIS A 52 -7.95 0.19 6.97
CA HIS A 52 -9.07 -0.11 6.08
C HIS A 52 -10.18 0.94 6.18
N ILE A 53 -10.55 1.37 7.40
CA ILE A 53 -11.56 2.41 7.60
C ILE A 53 -11.07 3.76 7.04
N LYS A 54 -9.81 4.14 7.29
CA LYS A 54 -9.22 5.38 6.78
C LYS A 54 -9.23 5.41 5.26
N LEU A 55 -8.75 4.35 4.61
CA LEU A 55 -8.66 4.26 3.16
C LEU A 55 -10.05 4.27 2.50
N LYS A 56 -11.02 3.55 3.06
CA LYS A 56 -12.40 3.54 2.56
C LYS A 56 -13.05 4.94 2.53
N ARG A 57 -12.64 5.85 3.42
CA ARG A 57 -13.13 7.24 3.45
C ARG A 57 -12.40 8.17 2.47
N MET A 58 -11.28 7.74 1.90
CA MET A 58 -10.45 8.57 1.01
C MET A 58 -10.73 8.31 -0.48
N ILE A 59 -11.26 7.13 -0.81
CA ILE A 59 -11.53 6.73 -2.19
C ILE A 59 -12.93 7.13 -2.64
N GLU A 60 -13.15 7.17 -3.95
CA GLU A 60 -14.47 7.25 -4.58
C GLU A 60 -14.87 5.85 -5.08
N PRO A 61 -15.74 5.09 -4.37
CA PRO A 61 -16.02 3.69 -4.69
C PRO A 61 -16.63 3.46 -6.08
N GLU A 62 -17.25 4.48 -6.68
CA GLU A 62 -17.82 4.39 -8.03
C GLU A 62 -16.75 4.43 -9.12
N THR A 63 -15.55 4.96 -8.84
CA THR A 63 -14.48 5.12 -9.84
C THR A 63 -13.17 4.47 -9.46
N ASP A 64 -12.99 4.13 -8.19
CA ASP A 64 -11.75 3.64 -7.64
C ASP A 64 -11.96 2.26 -6.99
N SER A 65 -10.89 1.48 -6.87
CA SER A 65 -10.95 0.22 -6.13
C SER A 65 -9.71 -0.04 -5.27
N LEU A 66 -9.93 -0.64 -4.10
CA LEU A 66 -8.87 -1.10 -3.21
C LEU A 66 -8.94 -2.61 -3.08
N ARG A 67 -7.78 -3.28 -3.12
CA ARG A 67 -7.66 -4.71 -2.82
C ARG A 67 -6.60 -4.92 -1.75
N PHE A 68 -6.92 -5.78 -0.79
CA PHE A 68 -6.07 -6.11 0.34
C PHE A 68 -5.70 -7.60 0.28
N TYR A 69 -4.43 -7.90 0.01
CA TYR A 69 -3.91 -9.27 0.01
C TYR A 69 -3.13 -9.50 1.29
N ARG A 70 -3.61 -10.41 2.14
CA ARG A 70 -2.96 -10.75 3.41
C ARG A 70 -1.90 -11.83 3.16
N LEU A 71 -0.64 -11.45 3.08
CA LEU A 71 0.47 -12.38 2.80
C LEU A 71 0.93 -13.15 4.05
N GLY A 72 0.56 -12.66 5.24
CA GLY A 72 0.83 -13.31 6.52
C GLY A 72 2.19 -12.92 7.11
N ALA A 73 2.64 -13.66 8.12
CA ALA A 73 3.95 -13.45 8.75
C ALA A 73 5.11 -13.95 7.85
N ASN A 74 4.91 -15.05 7.13
CA ASN A 74 5.93 -15.67 6.27
C ASN A 74 5.84 -15.15 4.83
N TRP A 75 5.92 -13.84 4.65
CA TRP A 75 5.71 -13.17 3.36
C TRP A 75 6.98 -13.08 2.50
N LYS A 76 8.17 -13.11 3.12
CA LYS A 76 9.47 -12.89 2.44
C LYS A 76 9.69 -13.79 1.22
N GLY A 77 9.29 -15.06 1.29
CA GLY A 77 9.41 -16.01 0.17
C GLY A 77 8.27 -15.98 -0.84
N LYS A 78 7.33 -15.04 -0.72
CA LYS A 78 6.13 -14.93 -1.57
C LYS A 78 6.13 -13.70 -2.47
N VAL A 79 7.16 -12.87 -2.36
CA VAL A 79 7.29 -11.61 -3.10
C VAL A 79 8.56 -11.69 -3.93
N GLU A 80 8.40 -11.48 -5.23
CA GLU A 80 9.50 -11.39 -6.19
C GLU A 80 9.35 -10.06 -6.93
N HIS A 81 10.45 -9.32 -7.06
CA HIS A 81 10.50 -8.07 -7.80
C HIS A 81 11.36 -8.25 -9.06
N VAL A 82 10.84 -7.82 -10.20
CA VAL A 82 11.58 -7.74 -11.46
C VAL A 82 11.45 -6.32 -12.03
N GLY A 83 12.57 -5.67 -12.34
CA GLY A 83 12.57 -4.38 -13.04
C GLY A 83 13.43 -3.29 -12.41
N ALA A 84 13.10 -2.05 -12.74
CA ALA A 84 14.01 -0.89 -12.67
C ALA A 84 14.33 -0.34 -11.26
N LYS A 85 13.68 -0.81 -10.19
CA LYS A 85 13.90 -0.28 -8.83
C LYS A 85 14.43 -1.37 -7.93
N GLN A 86 15.33 -1.01 -7.01
CA GLN A 86 15.77 -1.90 -5.95
C GLN A 86 14.56 -2.32 -5.10
N GLY A 87 14.51 -3.60 -4.74
CA GLY A 87 13.47 -4.16 -3.88
C GLY A 87 13.47 -3.50 -2.50
N TYR A 88 12.33 -3.57 -1.82
CA TYR A 88 12.15 -3.08 -0.47
C TYR A 88 12.19 -4.25 0.52
N ASP A 89 13.01 -4.17 1.57
CA ASP A 89 12.89 -5.02 2.75
C ASP A 89 12.36 -4.18 3.92
N PRO A 90 11.09 -4.36 4.33
CA PRO A 90 10.51 -3.68 5.48
C PRO A 90 11.17 -4.03 6.82
N GLU A 91 11.91 -5.13 6.88
CA GLU A 91 12.68 -5.54 8.05
C GLU A 91 14.19 -5.28 7.87
N GLY A 92 14.58 -4.64 6.76
CA GLY A 92 15.95 -4.25 6.49
C GLY A 92 16.43 -3.14 7.44
N PHE A 93 17.72 -3.14 7.75
CA PHE A 93 18.33 -2.05 8.52
C PHE A 93 18.26 -0.73 7.75
N LEU A 94 17.72 0.31 8.40
CA LEU A 94 17.86 1.69 7.94
C LEU A 94 19.32 2.11 8.12
N MET A 95 20.06 2.25 7.01
CA MET A 95 21.33 2.98 7.02
C MET A 95 21.03 4.47 6.89
N ILE A 96 21.53 5.26 7.83
CA ILE A 96 21.52 6.74 7.84
C ILE A 96 22.85 7.22 7.25
#